data_AF-A0A2E7IML5-F1
#
_entry.id   AF-A0A2E7IML5-F1
#
_cell.length_a   1.000
_cell.length_b   1.000
_cell.length_c   1.000
_cell.angle_alpha   90.00
_cell.angle_beta   90.00
_cell.angle_gamma   90.00
#
_symmetry.space_group_name_H-M   'P 1'
#
loop_
_entity.id
_entity.type
_entity.pdbx_description
1 polymer ?
#
loop_
_entity_poly.entity_id
_entity_poly.type
_entity_poly.pdbx_seq_one_letter_code
_entity_poly.pdbx_strand_id
1 'polypeptide(L)' 'MSDFKKWECVICGFIYDEAEGLPDDGIAAGTKWEDVPEDWECPDCGISKFDFDMIEA' A
#
# COMPACT_ATOMS: atom_id res chain seq x y z
N MET A 1 11.36 -4.89 15.55
CA MET A 1 11.30 -3.52 15.03
C MET A 1 11.14 -3.70 13.54
N SER A 2 9.91 -3.59 13.06
CA SER A 2 9.62 -3.77 11.65
C SER A 2 9.71 -2.37 11.05
N ASP A 3 10.74 -2.08 10.28
CA ASP A 3 10.98 -0.78 9.62
C ASP A 3 10.03 -0.55 8.42
N PHE A 4 8.84 -1.15 8.46
CA PHE A 4 7.86 -1.16 7.37
C PHE A 4 6.72 -0.21 7.72
N LYS A 5 6.33 0.61 6.75
CA LYS A 5 5.28 1.60 6.90
C LYS A 5 3.95 1.04 6.47
N LYS A 6 2.88 1.64 7.00
CA LYS A 6 1.51 1.38 6.57
C LYS A 6 0.94 2.60 5.88
N TRP A 7 0.14 2.36 4.86
CA TRP A 7 -0.46 3.36 4.00
C TRP A 7 -1.96 3.13 3.95
N GLU A 8 -2.75 4.15 4.25
CA GLU A 8 -4.21 4.10 4.25
C GLU A 8 -4.75 4.87 3.04
N CYS A 9 -5.62 4.23 2.27
CA CYS A 9 -6.34 4.87 1.18
C CYS A 9 -7.30 5.92 1.74
N VAL A 10 -7.13 7.19 1.39
CA VAL A 10 -7.99 8.27 1.91
C VAL A 10 -9.42 8.22 1.36
N ILE A 11 -9.67 7.39 0.32
CA ILE A 11 -10.97 7.25 -0.33
C ILE A 11 -11.84 6.19 0.34
N CYS A 12 -11.27 5.03 0.67
CA CYS A 12 -12.03 3.88 1.17
C CYS A 12 -11.56 3.35 2.54
N GLY A 13 -10.38 3.76 3.01
CA GLY A 13 -9.79 3.27 4.26
C GLY A 13 -9.04 1.94 4.13
N PHE A 14 -8.76 1.47 2.91
CA PHE A 14 -7.92 0.29 2.69
C PHE A 14 -6.51 0.53 3.23
N ILE A 15 -5.96 -0.44 3.98
CA ILE A 15 -4.61 -0.34 4.55
C ILE A 15 -3.67 -1.28 3.81
N TYR A 16 -2.65 -0.70 3.18
CA TYR A 16 -1.50 -1.41 2.66
C TYR A 16 -0.39 -1.47 3.71
N ASP A 17 0.04 -2.67 4.08
CA ASP A 17 1.17 -2.92 4.98
C ASP A 17 2.39 -3.34 4.15
N GLU A 18 3.47 -2.56 4.16
CA GLU A 18 4.70 -2.89 3.43
C GLU A 18 5.30 -4.23 3.90
N ALA A 19 5.12 -4.63 5.16
CA ALA A 19 5.63 -5.88 5.70
C ALA A 19 4.90 -7.08 5.11
N GLU A 20 3.58 -6.98 4.90
CA GLU A 20 2.75 -8.03 4.32
C GLU A 20 2.71 -7.95 2.78
N GLY A 21 2.95 -6.76 2.22
CA GLY A 21 2.75 -6.48 0.80
C GLY A 21 1.29 -6.68 0.39
N LEU A 22 1.08 -7.03 -0.87
CA LEU A 22 -0.22 -7.42 -1.39
C LEU A 22 -0.10 -8.54 -2.43
N PRO A 23 0.17 -9.80 -2.01
CA PRO A 23 0.46 -10.90 -2.94
C PRO A 23 -0.69 -11.20 -3.90
N ASP A 24 -1.93 -10.94 -3.48
CA ASP A 24 -3.13 -11.11 -4.31
C ASP A 24 -3.11 -10.20 -5.55
N ASP A 25 -2.41 -9.08 -5.47
CA ASP A 25 -2.24 -8.11 -6.56
C ASP A 25 -0.81 -8.13 -7.15
N GLY A 26 -0.02 -9.16 -6.79
CA GLY A 26 1.34 -9.35 -7.28
C GLY A 26 2.41 -8.55 -6.54
N ILE A 27 2.07 -7.87 -5.43
CA ILE A 27 3.02 -7.12 -4.61
C ILE A 27 3.55 -8.04 -3.50
N ALA A 28 4.84 -8.36 -3.52
CA ALA A 28 5.42 -9.27 -2.53
C ALA A 28 5.48 -8.65 -1.12
N ALA A 29 5.45 -9.50 -0.08
CA ALA A 29 5.71 -9.08 1.29
C ALA A 29 7.10 -8.43 1.43
N GLY A 30 7.17 -7.32 2.16
CA GLY A 30 8.38 -6.49 2.29
C GLY A 30 8.58 -5.47 1.17
N THR A 31 7.61 -5.31 0.27
CA THR A 31 7.67 -4.29 -0.78
C THR A 31 7.34 -2.92 -0.18
N LYS A 32 8.29 -1.99 -0.29
CA LYS A 32 8.08 -0.62 0.16
C LYS A 32 7.11 0.11 -0.77
N TRP A 33 6.42 1.11 -0.26
CA TRP A 33 5.50 1.93 -1.06
C TRP A 33 6.15 2.64 -2.24
N GLU A 34 7.43 2.98 -2.09
CA GLU A 34 8.25 3.54 -3.16
C GLU A 34 8.48 2.52 -4.30
N ASP A 35 8.51 1.22 -3.98
CA ASP A 35 8.70 0.12 -4.92
C ASP A 35 7.38 -0.40 -5.51
N VAL A 36 6.23 -0.02 -4.93
CA VAL A 36 4.91 -0.34 -5.50
C VAL A 36 4.77 0.32 -6.88
N PRO A 37 4.29 -0.39 -7.91
CA PRO A 37 4.12 0.18 -9.25
C PRO A 37 3.26 1.46 -9.26
N GLU A 38 3.59 2.47 -10.07
CA GLU A 38 2.79 3.72 -10.13
C GLU A 38 1.42 3.53 -10.79
N ASP A 39 1.30 2.49 -11.62
CA ASP A 39 0.05 2.04 -12.24
C ASP A 39 -0.79 1.16 -11.32
N TRP A 40 -0.31 0.86 -10.11
CA TRP A 40 -1.09 0.15 -9.11
C TRP A 40 -2.23 1.02 -8.59
N GLU A 41 -3.40 0.40 -8.49
CA GLU A 41 -4.64 1.01 -8.03
C GLU A 41 -5.15 0.23 -6.81
N CYS A 42 -5.81 0.94 -5.88
CA CYS A 42 -6.38 0.33 -4.68
C CYS A 42 -7.35 -0.80 -5.06
N PRO A 43 -7.21 -2.02 -4.52
CA PRO A 43 -8.07 -3.16 -4.88
C PRO A 43 -9.54 -2.95 -4.48
N ASP A 44 -9.80 -2.11 -3.47
CA ASP A 44 -11.14 -1.86 -2.96
C ASP A 44 -11.92 -0.79 -3.74
N CYS A 45 -11.22 0.25 -4.22
CA CYS A 45 -11.89 1.41 -4.85
C CYS A 45 -11.34 1.84 -6.21
N GLY A 46 -10.20 1.29 -6.64
CA GLY A 46 -9.55 1.62 -7.91
C GLY A 46 -8.91 3.01 -7.96
N ILE A 47 -8.69 3.67 -6.81
CA ILE A 47 -7.94 4.94 -6.80
C ILE A 47 -6.44 4.68 -6.93
N SER A 48 -5.69 5.62 -7.49
CA SER A 48 -4.25 5.52 -7.62
C SER A 48 -3.55 5.46 -6.25
N LYS A 49 -2.36 4.83 -6.22
CA LYS A 49 -1.47 4.82 -5.05
C LYS A 49 -1.13 6.23 -4.51
N PHE A 50 -1.24 7.26 -5.33
CA PHE A 50 -0.93 8.63 -4.87
C PHE A 50 -1.97 9.18 -3.88
N ASP A 51 -3.16 8.58 -3.80
CA ASP A 51 -4.23 8.93 -2.87
C ASP A 51 -4.20 8.09 -1.58
N PHE A 52 -3.01 7.70 -1.13
CA PHE A 52 -2.79 7.03 0.14
C PHE A 52 -1.95 7.89 1.08
N ASP A 53 -2.34 7.91 2.35
CA ASP A 53 -1.62 8.59 3.42
C ASP A 53 -0.89 7.59 4.31
N MET A 54 0.35 7.93 4.69
CA MET A 54 1.15 7.13 5.61
C MET A 54 0.58 7.26 7.04
N ILE A 55 0.18 6.13 7.63
CA ILE A 55 -0.45 6.07 8.96
C ILE A 55 0.51 5.66 10.08
N GLU A 56 1.59 4.95 9.78
CA GLU A 56 2.56 4.48 10.78
C GLU A 56 4.00 4.76 10.31
N ALA A 57 4.81 5.38 11.19
CA ALA A 57 6.18 5.82 10.92
C ALA A 57 7.21 4.99 11.70
#